data_AF-A0A945L093-F1
#
_entry.id   AF-A0A945L093-F1
#
_cell.length_a   1.000
_cell.length_b   1.000
_cell.length_c   1.000
_cell.angle_alpha   90.00
_cell.angle_beta   90.00
_cell.angle_gamma   90.00
#
_symmetry.space_group_name_H-M   'P 1'
#
loop_
_entity.id
_entity.type
_entity.pdbx_description
1 polymer ?
#
loop_
_entity_poly.entity_id
_entity_poly.type
_entity_poly.pdbx_seq_one_letter_code
_entity_poly.pdbx_strand_id
1 'polypeptide(L)'
;MILITKARRYQTGRLNLRTICLLACLFWPFASFAESVPKGLIGDWSLILSTNEPAWLKVEIKDGEPVVHMRVHVQSAGPHKIIEFKNNRLTFPVKIKREGKDGPKVTTNTVTVGLKNGKLDGIIVNESLEKPYDRITFTGKKFPSMPDRPDLSKVRFGHPVSLFNGKDLTGWRLYDSKKKNGWRAEGGMLVNDTPKTDFGSTGSYGNLQTEAVFDDFWLHIEFLIEGNRNSGVYLRGMYEAQVVDRDSRMQGLQGVGSIFGRIAPSIQAGKQPGEWQTYDLTLVDRHVTVVLNGVKVVDNQPVEGPTGGAVHTDPTVPGPIHLQGDHTSVKYKNIYLAPVVR
;
A
#
# COMPACT_ATOMS: atom_id res chain seq x y z
N MET A 1 -58.15 -45.33 -29.46
CA MET A 1 -59.09 -44.84 -28.42
C MET A 1 -59.00 -43.33 -28.41
N ILE A 2 -59.61 -42.63 -29.37
CA ILE A 2 -60.99 -42.11 -29.32
C ILE A 2 -61.36 -41.59 -27.93
N LEU A 3 -61.43 -40.26 -27.79
CA LEU A 3 -62.44 -39.59 -26.99
C LEU A 3 -62.75 -38.22 -27.62
N ILE A 4 -63.93 -38.18 -28.23
CA ILE A 4 -64.65 -37.02 -28.74
C ILE A 4 -65.68 -36.62 -27.68
N THR A 5 -66.17 -35.37 -27.76
CA THR A 5 -67.37 -34.76 -27.12
C THR A 5 -67.20 -34.22 -25.69
N LYS A 6 -67.80 -33.09 -25.28
CA LYS A 6 -68.92 -32.31 -25.84
C LYS A 6 -68.88 -30.86 -25.30
N ALA A 7 -69.49 -29.98 -26.09
CA ALA A 7 -69.68 -28.54 -25.89
C ALA A 7 -70.62 -28.14 -24.73
N ARG A 8 -70.50 -26.88 -24.28
CA ARG A 8 -71.65 -25.94 -24.13
C ARG A 8 -71.20 -24.47 -24.20
N ARG A 9 -71.90 -23.71 -25.05
CA ARG A 9 -71.92 -22.25 -25.24
C ARG A 9 -72.45 -21.55 -23.95
N TYR A 10 -72.29 -20.25 -23.68
CA TYR A 10 -72.62 -19.03 -24.46
C TYR A 10 -72.03 -17.79 -23.76
N GLN A 11 -71.62 -16.77 -24.56
CA GLN A 11 -71.79 -15.30 -24.42
C GLN A 11 -71.70 -14.62 -23.02
N THR A 12 -71.20 -13.41 -22.80
CA THR A 12 -70.81 -12.22 -23.58
C THR A 12 -70.26 -11.24 -22.55
N GLY A 13 -69.25 -10.43 -22.88
CA GLY A 13 -68.87 -9.32 -21.99
C GLY A 13 -67.53 -8.72 -22.35
N ARG A 14 -67.55 -7.71 -23.21
CA ARG A 14 -66.42 -6.80 -23.44
C ARG A 14 -66.03 -6.12 -22.13
N LEU A 15 -64.75 -6.13 -21.78
CA LEU A 15 -64.10 -4.96 -21.18
C LEU A 15 -62.64 -4.91 -21.63
N ASN A 16 -62.34 -3.89 -22.44
CA ASN A 16 -61.00 -3.44 -22.76
C ASN A 16 -60.36 -2.86 -21.50
N LEU A 17 -59.29 -3.47 -20.99
CA LEU A 17 -58.27 -2.74 -20.24
C LEU A 17 -56.90 -3.13 -20.79
N ARG A 18 -56.29 -2.17 -21.51
CA ARG A 18 -54.87 -2.18 -21.80
C ARG A 18 -54.14 -2.05 -20.46
N THR A 19 -53.51 -3.13 -20.00
CA THR A 19 -52.55 -3.06 -18.90
C THR A 19 -51.30 -2.35 -19.42
N ILE A 20 -51.20 -1.05 -19.14
CA ILE A 20 -49.96 -0.29 -19.25
C ILE A 20 -49.12 -0.70 -18.04
N CYS A 21 -48.10 -1.53 -18.26
CA CYS A 21 -47.02 -1.69 -17.28
C CYS A 21 -46.25 -0.36 -17.20
N LEU A 22 -46.63 0.47 -16.21
CA LEU A 22 -45.77 1.56 -15.74
C LEU A 22 -44.54 0.93 -15.07
N LEU A 23 -43.45 0.87 -15.82
CA LEU A 23 -42.10 0.77 -15.26
C LEU A 23 -41.87 2.02 -14.41
N ALA A 24 -42.12 1.90 -13.11
CA ALA A 24 -41.62 2.84 -12.13
C ALA A 24 -40.09 2.70 -12.10
N CYS A 25 -39.40 3.46 -12.95
CA CYS A 25 -37.99 3.75 -12.75
C CYS A 25 -37.87 4.45 -11.40
N LEU A 26 -37.50 3.71 -10.37
CA LEU A 26 -37.03 4.23 -9.10
C LEU A 26 -35.78 5.08 -9.40
N PHE A 27 -35.98 6.36 -9.66
CA PHE A 27 -34.92 7.34 -9.57
C PHE A 27 -34.50 7.40 -8.11
N TRP A 28 -33.43 6.68 -7.77
CA TRP A 28 -32.70 6.97 -6.55
C TRP A 28 -32.23 8.43 -6.64
N PRO A 29 -32.56 9.30 -5.67
CA PRO A 29 -31.99 10.63 -5.66
C PRO A 29 -30.49 10.46 -5.49
N PHE A 30 -29.73 10.76 -6.55
CA PHE A 30 -28.32 11.06 -6.40
C PHE A 30 -28.24 12.25 -5.46
N ALA A 31 -27.60 12.07 -4.31
CA ALA A 31 -27.26 13.19 -3.45
C ALA A 31 -26.33 14.10 -4.24
N SER A 32 -26.88 15.17 -4.81
CA SER A 32 -26.11 16.23 -5.43
C SER A 32 -25.34 16.93 -4.32
N PHE A 33 -24.02 16.71 -4.25
CA PHE A 33 -23.16 17.56 -3.43
C PHE A 33 -23.20 18.97 -4.03
N ALA A 34 -23.91 19.89 -3.37
CA ALA A 34 -24.01 21.29 -3.84
C ALA A 34 -22.67 22.04 -3.76
N GLU A 35 -21.73 21.54 -2.96
CA GLU A 35 -20.41 22.11 -2.76
C GLU A 35 -19.38 21.22 -3.50
N SER A 36 -18.44 21.82 -4.24
CA SER A 36 -17.36 21.10 -4.94
C SER A 36 -16.12 20.97 -4.05
N VAL A 37 -15.39 19.86 -4.13
CA VAL A 37 -14.15 19.67 -3.36
C VAL A 37 -13.17 20.83 -3.55
N PRO A 38 -12.56 21.40 -2.48
CA PRO A 38 -11.67 22.54 -2.62
C PRO A 38 -10.47 22.17 -3.50
N LYS A 39 -10.20 22.96 -4.55
CA LYS A 39 -9.07 22.72 -5.47
C LYS A 39 -7.73 22.54 -4.75
N GLY A 40 -7.52 23.26 -3.65
CA GLY A 40 -6.31 23.16 -2.84
C GLY A 40 -6.10 21.76 -2.23
N LEU A 41 -7.18 21.04 -1.94
CA LEU A 41 -7.17 19.73 -1.28
C LEU A 41 -6.84 18.59 -2.27
N ILE A 42 -7.15 18.78 -3.56
CA ILE A 42 -6.85 17.83 -4.65
C ILE A 42 -5.34 17.63 -4.77
N GLY A 43 -4.89 16.38 -4.81
CA GLY A 43 -3.50 15.96 -4.93
C GLY A 43 -3.09 15.01 -3.80
N ASP A 44 -1.78 14.81 -3.69
CA ASP A 44 -1.17 13.86 -2.77
C ASP A 44 -0.54 14.55 -1.56
N TRP A 45 -0.70 13.91 -0.40
CA TRP A 45 -0.30 14.43 0.89
C TRP A 45 0.41 13.37 1.72
N SER A 46 1.62 13.69 2.17
CA SER A 46 2.25 12.99 3.29
C SER A 46 1.62 13.52 4.57
N LEU A 47 1.07 12.64 5.40
CA LEU A 47 0.38 13.02 6.63
C LEU A 47 1.27 12.88 7.86
N ILE A 48 1.07 13.76 8.83
CA ILE A 48 1.70 13.72 10.15
C ILE A 48 0.58 13.48 11.16
N LEU A 49 0.47 12.25 11.64
CA LEU A 49 -0.54 11.83 12.63
C LEU A 49 -0.02 12.03 14.05
N SER A 50 -0.93 12.28 14.99
CA SER A 50 -0.59 12.32 16.42
C SER A 50 -0.05 10.99 16.99
N THR A 51 -0.27 9.88 16.29
CA THR A 51 0.28 8.56 16.63
C THR A 51 1.70 8.34 16.11
N ASN A 52 2.22 9.24 15.27
CA ASN A 52 3.45 9.09 14.48
C ASN A 52 3.42 7.92 13.48
N GLU A 53 2.26 7.31 13.24
CA GLU A 53 2.12 6.29 12.20
C GLU A 53 2.26 6.94 10.81
N PRO A 54 3.07 6.39 9.91
CA PRO A 54 3.19 6.88 8.54
C PRO A 54 1.84 6.80 7.83
N ALA A 55 1.38 7.89 7.24
CA ALA A 55 0.11 7.91 6.53
C ALA A 55 0.13 8.84 5.32
N TRP A 56 -0.74 8.54 4.36
CA TRP A 56 -0.83 9.24 3.09
C TRP A 56 -2.28 9.42 2.69
N LEU A 57 -2.58 10.54 2.05
CA LEU A 57 -3.89 10.87 1.48
C LEU A 57 -3.70 11.31 0.03
N LYS A 58 -4.54 10.79 -0.86
CA LYS A 58 -4.75 11.33 -2.20
C LYS A 58 -6.21 11.69 -2.37
N VAL A 59 -6.45 12.90 -2.87
CA VAL A 59 -7.77 13.37 -3.28
C VAL A 59 -7.69 13.66 -4.77
N GLU A 60 -8.49 12.98 -5.57
CA GLU A 60 -8.52 13.18 -7.02
C GLU A 60 -9.95 13.30 -7.54
N ILE A 61 -10.10 13.82 -8.76
CA ILE A 61 -11.39 13.84 -9.46
C ILE A 61 -11.31 12.79 -10.56
N LYS A 62 -12.20 11.80 -10.53
CA LYS A 62 -12.31 10.74 -11.52
C LYS A 62 -13.73 10.71 -12.05
N ASP A 63 -13.88 10.81 -13.37
CA ASP A 63 -15.19 10.83 -14.04
C ASP A 63 -16.14 11.92 -13.49
N GLY A 64 -15.57 13.07 -13.10
CA GLY A 64 -16.30 14.20 -12.51
C GLY A 64 -16.57 14.10 -11.01
N GLU A 65 -16.28 12.94 -10.40
CA GLU A 65 -16.56 12.66 -8.99
C GLU A 65 -15.27 12.65 -8.16
N PRO A 66 -15.31 13.13 -6.90
CA PRO A 66 -14.16 13.05 -6.02
C PRO A 66 -13.92 11.62 -5.52
N VAL A 67 -12.68 11.17 -5.62
CA VAL A 67 -12.19 9.90 -5.10
C VAL A 67 -11.11 10.17 -4.06
N VAL A 68 -11.20 9.49 -2.92
CA VAL A 68 -10.22 9.61 -1.85
C VAL A 68 -9.54 8.26 -1.62
N HIS A 69 -8.22 8.31 -1.55
CA HIS A 69 -7.39 7.21 -1.08
C HIS A 69 -6.69 7.65 0.20
N MET A 70 -6.72 6.82 1.22
CA MET A 70 -6.01 7.07 2.46
C MET A 70 -5.42 5.77 2.99
N ARG A 71 -4.12 5.80 3.27
CA ARG A 71 -3.38 4.71 3.92
C ARG A 71 -2.88 5.19 5.27
N VAL A 72 -3.14 4.41 6.31
CA VAL A 72 -2.51 4.55 7.64
C VAL A 72 -1.65 3.30 7.84
N HIS A 73 -0.34 3.47 7.86
CA HIS A 73 0.66 2.41 8.01
C HIS A 73 0.41 1.20 7.07
N VAL A 74 0.03 0.04 7.60
CA VAL A 74 -0.19 -1.19 6.83
C VAL A 74 -1.61 -1.33 6.22
N GLN A 75 -2.55 -0.43 6.53
CA GLN A 75 -3.94 -0.55 6.07
C GLN A 75 -4.09 -0.38 4.55
N SER A 76 -5.17 -0.93 3.97
CA SER A 76 -5.51 -0.67 2.57
C SER A 76 -5.71 0.83 2.31
N ALA A 77 -5.27 1.28 1.14
CA ALA A 77 -5.37 2.68 0.72
C ALA A 77 -6.78 3.09 0.25
N GLY A 78 -7.72 2.16 0.04
CA GLY A 78 -9.01 2.44 -0.60
C GLY A 78 -9.01 2.13 -2.10
N PRO A 79 -9.95 2.68 -2.89
CA PRO A 79 -10.66 3.95 -2.67
C PRO A 79 -11.67 3.91 -1.51
N HIS A 80 -11.90 5.06 -0.89
CA HIS A 80 -12.89 5.27 0.16
C HIS A 80 -14.04 6.14 -0.35
N LYS A 81 -15.27 5.72 -0.09
CA LYS A 81 -16.46 6.46 -0.50
C LYS A 81 -16.65 7.68 0.39
N ILE A 82 -16.70 8.87 -0.21
CA ILE A 82 -17.06 10.10 0.52
C ILE A 82 -18.53 10.01 0.93
N ILE A 83 -18.80 10.27 2.21
CA ILE A 83 -20.15 10.24 2.79
C ILE A 83 -20.72 11.62 3.06
N GLU A 84 -19.86 12.63 3.24
CA GLU A 84 -20.29 14.01 3.42
C GLU A 84 -19.22 14.96 2.86
N PHE A 85 -19.67 16.05 2.26
CA PHE A 85 -18.85 17.24 2.04
C PHE A 85 -19.61 18.44 2.56
N LYS A 86 -19.08 19.06 3.62
CA LYS A 86 -19.72 20.16 4.33
C LYS A 86 -18.68 21.06 4.96
N ASN A 87 -18.90 22.37 4.91
CA ASN A 87 -18.03 23.37 5.51
C ASN A 87 -16.58 23.24 5.01
N ASN A 88 -16.38 23.01 3.71
CA ASN A 88 -15.06 22.76 3.10
C ASN A 88 -14.30 21.54 3.68
N ARG A 89 -14.99 20.54 4.25
CA ARG A 89 -14.37 19.31 4.77
C ARG A 89 -15.00 18.07 4.15
N LEU A 90 -14.14 17.14 3.72
CA LEU A 90 -14.50 15.81 3.28
C LEU A 90 -14.62 14.88 4.47
N THR A 91 -15.69 14.09 4.50
CA THR A 91 -15.88 13.01 5.48
C THR A 91 -15.99 11.67 4.76
N PHE A 92 -15.22 10.66 5.20
CA PHE A 92 -15.24 9.31 4.64
C PHE A 92 -14.82 8.27 5.69
N PRO A 93 -15.31 7.02 5.61
CA PRO A 93 -14.90 5.96 6.52
C PRO A 93 -13.58 5.33 6.09
N VAL A 94 -12.76 4.92 7.06
CA VAL A 94 -11.55 4.11 6.87
C VAL A 94 -11.56 2.95 7.85
N LYS A 95 -11.28 1.73 7.36
CA LYS A 95 -11.09 0.57 8.23
C LYS A 95 -9.64 0.53 8.73
N ILE A 96 -9.47 0.45 10.05
CA ILE A 96 -8.16 0.34 10.69
C ILE A 96 -8.12 -0.97 11.47
N LYS A 97 -7.22 -1.86 11.09
CA LYS A 97 -6.87 -3.08 11.83
C LYS A 97 -5.76 -2.79 12.83
N ARG A 98 -6.02 -2.95 14.13
CA ARG A 98 -5.00 -2.86 15.19
C ARG A 98 -4.82 -4.22 15.86
N GLU A 99 -3.59 -4.55 16.20
CA GLU A 99 -3.30 -5.70 17.06
C GLU A 99 -3.73 -5.38 18.50
N GLY A 100 -4.47 -6.29 19.13
CA GLY A 100 -4.97 -6.16 20.50
C GLY A 100 -4.71 -7.41 21.33
N LYS A 101 -4.99 -7.35 22.63
CA LYS A 101 -4.80 -8.49 23.55
C LYS A 101 -5.57 -9.75 23.13
N ASP A 102 -6.76 -9.56 22.54
CA ASP A 102 -7.64 -10.65 22.08
C ASP A 102 -7.43 -10.98 20.59
N GLY A 103 -6.30 -10.56 20.01
CA GLY A 103 -6.03 -10.63 18.58
C GLY A 103 -6.40 -9.35 17.82
N PRO A 104 -6.29 -9.36 16.48
CA PRO A 104 -6.49 -8.18 15.66
C PRO A 104 -7.95 -7.73 15.65
N LYS A 105 -8.18 -6.45 15.95
CA LYS A 105 -9.49 -5.80 15.89
C LYS A 105 -9.54 -4.84 14.71
N VAL A 106 -10.56 -4.98 13.87
CA VAL A 106 -10.84 -4.06 12.77
C VAL A 106 -11.94 -3.10 13.21
N THR A 107 -11.66 -1.80 13.19
CA THR A 107 -12.66 -0.77 13.48
C THR A 107 -12.92 0.09 12.24
N THR A 108 -14.15 0.53 12.07
CA THR A 108 -14.49 1.56 11.09
C THR A 108 -14.33 2.90 11.77
N ASN A 109 -13.53 3.78 11.19
CA ASN A 109 -13.23 5.10 11.72
C ASN A 109 -13.69 6.16 10.74
N THR A 110 -14.26 7.25 11.24
CA THR A 110 -14.69 8.39 10.44
C THR A 110 -13.51 9.35 10.31
N VAL A 111 -13.10 9.63 9.06
CA VAL A 111 -12.09 10.65 8.75
C VAL A 111 -12.80 11.91 8.33
N THR A 112 -12.44 13.05 8.92
CA THR A 112 -12.87 14.38 8.48
C THR A 112 -11.66 15.24 8.19
N VAL A 113 -11.46 15.64 6.93
CA VAL A 113 -10.28 16.36 6.45
C VAL A 113 -10.66 17.60 5.65
N GLY A 114 -9.89 18.66 5.77
CA GLY A 114 -10.07 19.88 4.99
C GLY A 114 -8.81 20.73 4.96
N LEU A 115 -8.98 22.00 4.62
CA LEU A 115 -7.93 23.00 4.69
C LEU A 115 -8.28 24.06 5.73
N LYS A 116 -7.34 24.33 6.63
CA LYS A 116 -7.40 25.45 7.57
C LYS A 116 -6.22 26.38 7.29
N ASN A 117 -6.50 27.62 6.89
CA ASN A 117 -5.48 28.60 6.50
C ASN A 117 -4.49 28.07 5.44
N GLY A 118 -5.00 27.36 4.44
CA GLY A 118 -4.19 26.77 3.36
C GLY A 118 -3.38 25.52 3.74
N LYS A 119 -3.45 25.08 4.99
CA LYS A 119 -2.78 23.85 5.47
C LYS A 119 -3.80 22.74 5.67
N LEU A 120 -3.42 21.51 5.31
CA LEU A 120 -4.27 20.35 5.56
C LEU A 120 -4.37 20.09 7.06
N ASP A 121 -5.60 19.93 7.53
CA ASP A 121 -5.91 19.50 8.88
C ASP A 121 -7.02 18.44 8.86
N GLY A 122 -6.92 17.46 9.74
CA GLY A 122 -7.86 16.37 9.78
C GLY A 122 -7.92 15.66 11.12
N ILE A 123 -8.96 14.85 11.24
CA ILE A 123 -9.19 13.99 12.40
C ILE A 123 -9.71 12.64 11.94
N ILE A 124 -9.26 11.57 12.59
CA ILE A 124 -9.79 10.22 12.50
C ILE A 124 -10.46 9.93 13.84
N VAL A 125 -11.73 9.51 13.82
CA VAL A 125 -12.52 9.22 15.02
C VAL A 125 -13.03 7.78 14.96
N ASN A 126 -12.80 7.01 16.02
CA ASN A 126 -13.47 5.74 16.22
C ASN A 126 -14.78 5.95 17.00
N GLU A 127 -15.93 5.80 16.33
CA GLU A 127 -17.23 6.02 16.95
C GLU A 127 -17.69 4.85 17.84
N SER A 128 -17.04 3.69 17.75
CA SER A 128 -17.40 2.50 18.55
C SER A 128 -16.75 2.47 19.93
N LEU A 129 -15.95 3.47 20.30
CA LEU A 129 -15.22 3.51 21.57
C LEU A 129 -15.77 4.64 22.43
N GLU A 130 -16.37 4.30 23.57
CA GLU A 130 -17.04 5.21 24.51
C GLU A 130 -16.13 6.28 25.13
N LYS A 131 -14.79 6.23 24.92
CA LYS A 131 -13.82 7.11 25.57
C LYS A 131 -13.11 8.04 24.57
N PRO A 132 -12.83 9.30 24.95
CA PRO A 132 -12.26 10.36 24.08
C PRO A 132 -10.79 10.17 23.63
N TYR A 133 -10.23 8.95 23.72
CA TYR A 133 -8.85 8.64 23.33
C TYR A 133 -8.69 8.21 21.85
N ASP A 134 -9.77 8.05 21.09
CA ASP A 134 -9.69 7.61 19.68
C ASP A 134 -9.75 8.73 18.65
N ARG A 135 -9.31 9.93 19.04
CA ARG A 135 -9.14 11.05 18.11
C ARG A 135 -7.69 11.13 17.66
N ILE A 136 -7.40 10.66 16.45
CA ILE A 136 -6.11 10.89 15.81
C ILE A 136 -6.21 12.16 14.99
N THR A 137 -5.57 13.23 15.44
CA THR A 137 -5.43 14.44 14.65
C THR A 137 -4.29 14.28 13.65
N PHE A 138 -4.39 14.96 12.52
CA PHE A 138 -3.31 14.98 11.55
C PHE A 138 -3.25 16.29 10.78
N THR A 139 -2.03 16.59 10.33
CA THR A 139 -1.76 17.61 9.30
C THR A 139 -1.10 16.94 8.12
N GLY A 140 -0.80 17.67 7.04
CA GLY A 140 -0.09 17.09 5.91
C GLY A 140 0.71 18.08 5.10
N LYS A 141 1.74 17.56 4.44
CA LYS A 141 2.54 18.24 3.43
C LYS A 141 2.12 17.74 2.05
N LYS A 142 1.63 18.65 1.22
CA LYS A 142 1.37 18.38 -0.19
C LYS A 142 2.70 18.19 -0.91
N PHE A 143 2.79 17.19 -1.79
CA PHE A 143 3.96 17.01 -2.64
C PHE A 143 3.57 17.06 -4.13
N PRO A 144 4.53 17.31 -5.04
CA PRO A 144 4.25 17.41 -6.47
C PRO A 144 3.60 16.15 -7.03
N SER A 145 2.77 16.31 -8.06
CA SER A 145 2.25 15.19 -8.86
C SER A 145 3.39 14.33 -9.39
N MET A 146 3.11 13.05 -9.71
CA MET A 146 4.07 12.14 -10.34
C MET A 146 4.81 12.86 -11.48
N PRO A 147 6.16 12.84 -11.52
CA PRO A 147 6.90 13.47 -12.60
C PRO A 147 6.76 12.61 -13.87
N ASP A 148 7.24 13.13 -14.98
CA ASP A 148 7.33 12.33 -16.21
C ASP A 148 8.26 11.13 -16.01
N ARG A 149 8.01 10.08 -16.80
CA ARG A 149 8.84 8.87 -16.79
C ARG A 149 10.28 9.23 -17.13
N PRO A 150 11.27 8.94 -16.26
CA PRO A 150 12.65 9.32 -16.49
C PRO A 150 13.28 8.49 -17.63
N ASP A 151 14.20 9.11 -18.37
CA ASP A 151 15.04 8.42 -19.34
C ASP A 151 16.25 7.81 -18.64
N LEU A 152 16.15 6.54 -18.25
CA LEU A 152 17.20 5.84 -17.51
C LEU A 152 18.53 5.73 -18.28
N SER A 153 18.54 5.90 -19.61
CA SER A 153 19.78 5.91 -20.40
C SER A 153 20.65 7.15 -20.14
N LYS A 154 20.05 8.21 -19.60
CA LYS A 154 20.74 9.46 -19.24
C LYS A 154 21.12 9.53 -17.76
N VAL A 155 20.62 8.60 -16.95
CA VAL A 155 20.92 8.55 -15.51
C VAL A 155 22.33 8.04 -15.31
N ARG A 156 23.13 8.77 -14.51
CA ARG A 156 24.48 8.36 -14.13
C ARG A 156 24.47 7.90 -12.69
N PHE A 157 24.87 6.66 -12.47
CA PHE A 157 25.06 6.12 -11.11
C PHE A 157 26.50 6.34 -10.66
N GLY A 158 26.65 6.64 -9.38
CA GLY A 158 27.94 6.76 -8.72
C GLY A 158 28.61 5.40 -8.51
N HIS A 159 29.72 5.39 -7.79
CA HIS A 159 30.37 4.14 -7.43
C HIS A 159 29.47 3.34 -6.45
N PRO A 160 29.23 2.04 -6.69
CA PRO A 160 28.49 1.21 -5.75
C PRO A 160 29.18 1.13 -4.39
N VAL A 161 28.43 1.31 -3.32
CA VAL A 161 28.89 1.12 -1.94
C VAL A 161 28.25 -0.11 -1.33
N SER A 162 29.03 -0.91 -0.59
CA SER A 162 28.47 -2.03 0.18
C SER A 162 27.71 -1.48 1.39
N LEU A 163 26.44 -1.87 1.52
CA LEU A 163 25.63 -1.52 2.67
C LEU A 163 25.80 -2.50 3.84
N PHE A 164 26.36 -3.68 3.60
CA PHE A 164 26.61 -4.68 4.63
C PHE A 164 28.08 -5.09 4.64
N ASN A 165 28.68 -5.17 5.84
CA ASN A 165 30.11 -5.45 6.00
C ASN A 165 30.44 -6.96 6.13
N GLY A 166 29.42 -7.83 6.18
CA GLY A 166 29.60 -9.29 6.31
C GLY A 166 29.92 -9.78 7.72
N LYS A 167 30.07 -8.89 8.71
CA LYS A 167 30.62 -9.20 10.04
C LYS A 167 29.68 -8.85 11.19
N ASP A 168 29.00 -7.72 11.12
CA ASP A 168 28.11 -7.22 12.16
C ASP A 168 27.04 -6.27 11.57
N LEU A 169 26.22 -5.67 12.44
CA LEU A 169 25.16 -4.76 12.04
C LEU A 169 25.61 -3.29 11.95
N THR A 170 26.92 -2.99 11.88
CA THR A 170 27.40 -1.61 11.70
C THR A 170 26.77 -1.00 10.45
N GLY A 171 26.20 0.21 10.59
CA GLY A 171 25.44 0.89 9.54
C GLY A 171 23.97 0.47 9.45
N TRP A 172 23.50 -0.41 10.35
CA TRP A 172 22.12 -0.85 10.47
C TRP A 172 21.59 -0.69 11.89
N ARG A 173 20.30 -0.41 12.02
CA ARG A 173 19.60 -0.35 13.30
C ARG A 173 18.21 -0.94 13.20
N LEU A 174 17.66 -1.39 14.33
CA LEU A 174 16.23 -1.66 14.40
C LEU A 174 15.44 -0.38 14.12
N TYR A 175 14.37 -0.50 13.34
CA TYR A 175 13.43 0.60 13.13
C TYR A 175 12.69 0.97 14.42
N ASP A 176 12.19 -0.04 15.13
CA ASP A 176 11.60 0.11 16.46
C ASP A 176 12.51 -0.59 17.48
N SER A 177 13.23 0.20 18.27
CA SER A 177 14.17 -0.28 19.29
C SER A 177 13.49 -1.03 20.44
N LYS A 178 12.14 -0.98 20.54
CA LYS A 178 11.37 -1.70 21.55
C LYS A 178 11.00 -3.12 21.10
N LYS A 179 11.08 -3.42 19.80
CA LYS A 179 10.83 -4.78 19.28
C LYS A 179 12.02 -5.70 19.51
N LYS A 180 11.76 -7.01 19.52
CA LYS A 180 12.81 -8.02 19.65
C LYS A 180 13.73 -7.99 18.43
N ASN A 181 15.04 -8.01 18.64
CA ASN A 181 15.98 -8.12 17.53
C ASN A 181 16.04 -9.58 17.03
N GLY A 182 15.66 -9.81 15.78
CA GLY A 182 15.80 -11.11 15.11
C GLY A 182 17.02 -11.18 14.18
N TRP A 183 17.71 -10.05 14.02
CA TRP A 183 18.77 -9.86 13.04
C TRP A 183 20.16 -10.11 13.63
N ARG A 184 21.02 -10.78 12.84
CA ARG A 184 22.44 -10.92 13.12
C ARG A 184 23.25 -11.04 11.82
N ALA A 185 24.55 -10.80 11.93
CA ALA A 185 25.49 -11.21 10.91
C ALA A 185 25.94 -12.65 11.15
N GLU A 186 25.93 -13.49 10.13
CA GLU A 186 26.39 -14.88 10.20
C GLU A 186 26.92 -15.33 8.84
N GLY A 187 28.16 -15.81 8.78
CA GLY A 187 28.74 -16.37 7.56
C GLY A 187 28.76 -15.39 6.37
N GLY A 188 28.96 -14.09 6.60
CA GLY A 188 28.90 -13.08 5.55
C GLY A 188 27.49 -12.67 5.13
N MET A 189 26.46 -13.15 5.81
CA MET A 189 25.05 -12.86 5.53
C MET A 189 24.40 -12.06 6.66
N LEU A 190 23.39 -11.29 6.30
CA LEU A 190 22.45 -10.69 7.23
C LEU A 190 21.26 -11.64 7.39
N VAL A 191 21.11 -12.24 8.57
CA VAL A 191 20.13 -13.29 8.85
C VAL A 191 19.05 -12.77 9.78
N ASN A 192 17.79 -13.01 9.44
CA ASN A 192 16.63 -12.86 10.31
C ASN A 192 15.98 -14.23 10.58
N ASP A 193 15.89 -14.64 11.84
CA ASP A 193 15.25 -15.90 12.27
C ASP A 193 13.93 -15.69 12.99
N THR A 194 13.16 -14.68 12.57
CA THR A 194 11.83 -14.43 13.14
C THR A 194 10.93 -15.67 12.96
N PRO A 195 10.44 -16.27 14.06
CA PRO A 195 9.75 -17.56 14.05
C PRO A 195 8.25 -17.43 13.73
N LYS A 196 7.78 -16.22 13.40
CA LYS A 196 6.36 -15.99 13.09
C LYS A 196 6.00 -16.71 11.79
N THR A 197 4.85 -17.38 11.84
CA THR A 197 4.32 -18.21 10.75
C THR A 197 2.86 -17.88 10.43
N ASP A 198 2.25 -16.97 11.19
CA ASP A 198 0.90 -16.48 10.94
C ASP A 198 0.87 -15.36 9.88
N PHE A 199 -0.33 -15.03 9.40
CA PHE A 199 -0.59 -13.96 8.42
C PHE A 199 -0.86 -12.60 9.07
N GLY A 200 -0.43 -12.38 10.32
CA GLY A 200 -0.50 -11.08 10.97
C GLY A 200 0.29 -10.03 10.20
N SER A 201 -0.20 -8.79 10.17
CA SER A 201 0.39 -7.68 9.41
C SER A 201 1.64 -7.08 10.06
N THR A 202 1.95 -7.49 11.29
CA THR A 202 3.16 -7.14 12.05
C THR A 202 3.48 -8.26 13.03
N GLY A 203 4.72 -8.33 13.52
CA GLY A 203 5.13 -9.28 14.56
C GLY A 203 5.86 -8.63 15.72
N SER A 204 6.28 -9.45 16.70
CA SER A 204 7.00 -8.98 17.90
C SER A 204 8.49 -8.68 17.65
N TYR A 205 9.02 -9.13 16.51
CA TYR A 205 10.39 -8.87 16.06
C TYR A 205 10.47 -7.56 15.27
N GLY A 206 11.65 -6.97 15.21
CA GLY A 206 11.88 -5.67 14.58
C GLY A 206 12.24 -5.76 13.10
N ASN A 207 11.81 -4.74 12.36
CA ASN A 207 12.36 -4.45 11.03
C ASN A 207 13.75 -3.79 11.18
N LEU A 208 14.62 -3.97 10.19
CA LEU A 208 15.97 -3.42 10.19
C LEU A 208 16.08 -2.34 9.11
N GLN A 209 16.79 -1.25 9.38
CA GLN A 209 17.00 -0.19 8.40
C GLN A 209 18.46 0.30 8.40
N THR A 210 18.93 0.77 7.26
CA THR A 210 20.22 1.46 7.18
C THR A 210 20.21 2.72 8.03
N GLU A 211 21.36 3.06 8.59
CA GLU A 211 21.52 4.35 9.26
C GLU A 211 21.58 5.50 8.27
N ALA A 212 22.22 5.25 7.12
CA ALA A 212 22.25 6.15 5.98
C ALA A 212 20.89 6.22 5.27
N VAL A 213 20.65 7.36 4.61
CA VAL A 213 19.48 7.62 3.78
C VAL A 213 19.92 7.97 2.35
N PHE A 214 19.08 7.63 1.38
CA PHE A 214 19.38 7.74 -0.04
C PHE A 214 18.20 8.40 -0.77
N ASP A 215 18.49 9.15 -1.83
CA ASP A 215 17.47 9.70 -2.73
C ASP A 215 17.23 8.71 -3.89
N ASP A 216 17.55 9.07 -5.13
CA ASP A 216 17.50 8.16 -6.28
C ASP A 216 18.75 7.27 -6.34
N PHE A 217 18.59 6.00 -6.71
CA PHE A 217 19.68 5.03 -6.73
C PHE A 217 19.37 3.78 -7.56
N TRP A 218 20.42 3.00 -7.81
CA TRP A 218 20.36 1.58 -8.13
C TRP A 218 20.80 0.76 -6.90
N LEU A 219 20.12 -0.34 -6.61
CA LEU A 219 20.37 -1.25 -5.49
C LEU A 219 20.44 -2.68 -6.01
N HIS A 220 21.56 -3.36 -5.76
CA HIS A 220 21.66 -4.81 -5.85
C HIS A 220 21.49 -5.44 -4.47
N ILE A 221 20.71 -6.51 -4.39
CA ILE A 221 20.55 -7.30 -3.17
C ILE A 221 20.21 -8.75 -3.51
N GLU A 222 20.92 -9.68 -2.86
CA GLU A 222 20.59 -11.10 -2.93
C GLU A 222 19.82 -11.53 -1.69
N PHE A 223 18.81 -12.37 -1.88
CA PHE A 223 18.00 -12.88 -0.79
C PHE A 223 17.72 -14.37 -0.92
N LEU A 224 17.57 -15.05 0.21
CA LEU A 224 17.11 -16.43 0.31
C LEU A 224 15.93 -16.47 1.26
N ILE A 225 14.84 -17.07 0.78
CA ILE A 225 13.60 -17.22 1.52
C ILE A 225 13.11 -18.66 1.42
N GLU A 226 12.75 -19.25 2.58
CA GLU A 226 12.25 -20.62 2.68
C GLU A 226 10.76 -20.70 2.35
N GLY A 227 10.23 -21.93 2.25
CA GLY A 227 8.82 -22.16 1.94
C GLY A 227 7.88 -21.52 2.96
N ASN A 228 6.80 -20.90 2.49
CA ASN A 228 5.84 -20.14 3.29
C ASN A 228 6.51 -19.10 4.19
N ARG A 229 7.37 -18.27 3.59
CA ARG A 229 8.00 -17.12 4.25
C ARG A 229 7.75 -15.83 3.45
N ASN A 230 7.71 -14.72 4.16
CA ASN A 230 7.51 -13.35 3.69
C ASN A 230 8.46 -12.39 4.44
N SER A 231 9.04 -11.45 3.69
CA SER A 231 9.84 -10.29 4.07
C SER A 231 9.63 -9.20 2.98
N GLY A 232 10.47 -8.19 2.93
CA GLY A 232 10.39 -7.14 1.92
C GLY A 232 11.59 -6.21 1.97
N VAL A 233 11.94 -5.65 0.82
CA VAL A 233 13.00 -4.64 0.68
C VAL A 233 12.35 -3.31 0.32
N TYR A 234 12.38 -2.36 1.25
CA TYR A 234 11.75 -1.05 1.08
C TYR A 234 12.78 -0.04 0.57
N LEU A 235 12.52 0.47 -0.64
CA LEU A 235 13.28 1.54 -1.26
C LEU A 235 12.89 2.86 -0.61
N ARG A 236 13.90 3.59 -0.10
CA ARG A 236 13.71 4.80 0.73
C ARG A 236 12.76 4.57 1.92
N GLY A 237 12.67 3.34 2.42
CA GLY A 237 11.73 2.97 3.48
C GLY A 237 10.25 3.14 3.10
N MET A 238 9.92 3.34 1.82
CA MET A 238 8.57 3.73 1.41
C MET A 238 7.96 2.80 0.34
N TYR A 239 8.78 2.22 -0.52
CA TYR A 239 8.33 1.34 -1.61
C TYR A 239 8.86 -0.08 -1.44
N GLU A 240 8.00 -1.00 -1.02
CA GLU A 240 8.35 -2.41 -0.82
C GLU A 240 8.46 -3.18 -2.14
N ALA A 241 9.68 -3.56 -2.51
CA ALA A 241 9.92 -4.69 -3.40
C ALA A 241 9.68 -5.98 -2.61
N GLN A 242 8.66 -6.73 -3.02
CA GLN A 242 8.16 -7.87 -2.25
C GLN A 242 9.18 -9.02 -2.20
N VAL A 243 9.43 -9.57 -1.00
CA VAL A 243 10.27 -10.76 -0.81
C VAL A 243 9.41 -11.85 -0.20
N VAL A 244 8.97 -12.80 -1.02
CA VAL A 244 8.04 -13.85 -0.59
C VAL A 244 8.34 -15.12 -1.35
N ASP A 245 8.05 -16.25 -0.72
CA ASP A 245 7.97 -17.52 -1.44
C ASP A 245 6.92 -17.40 -2.57
N ARG A 246 7.36 -17.71 -3.81
CA ARG A 246 6.59 -17.63 -5.06
C ARG A 246 5.38 -18.57 -5.13
N ASP A 247 5.26 -19.53 -4.22
CA ASP A 247 4.14 -20.47 -4.13
C ASP A 247 3.36 -20.30 -2.81
N SER A 248 3.77 -19.35 -1.95
CA SER A 248 3.11 -19.10 -0.68
C SER A 248 1.75 -18.41 -0.83
N ARG A 249 0.83 -18.71 0.09
CA ARG A 249 -0.41 -17.93 0.26
C ARG A 249 -0.16 -16.50 0.79
N MET A 250 1.06 -16.18 1.23
CA MET A 250 1.46 -14.84 1.70
C MET A 250 1.75 -13.85 0.58
N GLN A 251 1.68 -14.27 -0.68
CA GLN A 251 2.03 -13.44 -1.83
C GLN A 251 1.13 -12.20 -2.02
N GLY A 252 -0.02 -12.16 -1.35
CA GLY A 252 -1.04 -11.13 -1.59
C GLY A 252 -1.52 -11.19 -3.05
N LEU A 253 -1.75 -10.03 -3.66
CA LEU A 253 -2.24 -9.94 -5.05
C LEU A 253 -1.13 -10.16 -6.10
N GLN A 254 0.17 -10.09 -5.77
CA GLN A 254 1.20 -9.81 -6.79
C GLN A 254 2.59 -10.48 -6.61
N GLY A 255 2.84 -11.26 -5.56
CA GLY A 255 4.00 -12.17 -5.48
C GLY A 255 5.40 -11.51 -5.48
N VAL A 256 6.45 -12.33 -5.54
CA VAL A 256 7.85 -11.87 -5.61
C VAL A 256 8.11 -11.10 -6.92
N GLY A 257 8.84 -10.00 -6.83
CA GLY A 257 9.10 -9.08 -7.95
C GLY A 257 8.10 -7.93 -8.08
N SER A 258 7.02 -7.94 -7.29
CA SER A 258 6.07 -6.83 -7.22
C SER A 258 6.60 -5.63 -6.43
N ILE A 259 6.05 -4.46 -6.71
CA ILE A 259 6.00 -3.36 -5.74
C ILE A 259 4.68 -3.46 -4.99
N PHE A 260 4.75 -3.81 -3.70
CA PHE A 260 3.63 -4.38 -2.96
C PHE A 260 2.37 -3.50 -2.97
N GLY A 261 1.28 -4.06 -3.52
CA GLY A 261 -0.02 -3.39 -3.61
C GLY A 261 -0.06 -2.21 -4.58
N ARG A 262 0.98 -2.05 -5.43
CA ARG A 262 1.09 -0.97 -6.41
C ARG A 262 1.31 -1.50 -7.82
N ILE A 263 2.34 -2.33 -8.04
CA ILE A 263 2.77 -2.75 -9.37
C ILE A 263 3.04 -4.25 -9.38
N ALA A 264 2.30 -4.98 -10.23
CA ALA A 264 2.51 -6.40 -10.43
C ALA A 264 3.75 -6.66 -11.32
N PRO A 265 4.50 -7.74 -11.09
CA PRO A 265 5.50 -8.18 -12.03
C PRO A 265 4.81 -8.62 -13.33
N SER A 266 5.41 -8.29 -14.48
CA SER A 266 4.92 -8.68 -15.80
C SER A 266 5.04 -10.19 -16.05
N ILE A 267 5.95 -10.86 -15.35
CA ILE A 267 6.20 -12.29 -15.44
C ILE A 267 6.70 -12.82 -14.08
N GLN A 268 6.31 -14.05 -13.74
CA GLN A 268 6.80 -14.73 -12.54
C GLN A 268 8.23 -15.23 -12.78
N ALA A 269 9.22 -14.50 -12.26
CA ALA A 269 10.65 -14.81 -12.40
C ALA A 269 11.30 -15.35 -11.12
N GLY A 270 10.53 -15.57 -10.04
CA GLY A 270 11.04 -16.13 -8.80
C GLY A 270 11.50 -17.58 -8.94
N LYS A 271 12.60 -17.95 -8.28
CA LYS A 271 13.07 -19.32 -8.10
C LYS A 271 12.30 -20.07 -7.00
N GLN A 272 12.57 -21.37 -6.83
CA GLN A 272 11.97 -22.17 -5.77
C GLN A 272 12.44 -21.70 -4.38
N PRO A 273 11.67 -22.01 -3.32
CA PRO A 273 12.10 -21.71 -1.95
C PRO A 273 13.43 -22.37 -1.60
N GLY A 274 14.23 -21.70 -0.78
CA GLY A 274 15.57 -22.15 -0.41
C GLY A 274 16.66 -21.84 -1.45
N GLU A 275 16.30 -21.34 -2.63
CA GLU A 275 17.25 -20.86 -3.64
C GLU A 275 17.59 -19.38 -3.44
N TRP A 276 18.82 -19.00 -3.76
CA TRP A 276 19.23 -17.59 -3.81
C TRP A 276 18.60 -16.88 -5.01
N GLN A 277 17.94 -15.77 -4.70
CA GLN A 277 17.30 -14.86 -5.63
C GLN A 277 18.14 -13.58 -5.73
N THR A 278 18.14 -12.93 -6.88
CA THR A 278 18.82 -11.64 -7.06
C THR A 278 17.82 -10.55 -7.43
N TYR A 279 17.98 -9.38 -6.82
CA TYR A 279 17.30 -8.15 -7.21
C TYR A 279 18.30 -7.11 -7.67
N ASP A 280 18.00 -6.50 -8.82
CA ASP A 280 18.51 -5.19 -9.21
C ASP A 280 17.33 -4.23 -9.29
N LEU A 281 17.32 -3.26 -8.37
CA LEU A 281 16.22 -2.33 -8.14
C LEU A 281 16.71 -0.92 -8.49
N THR A 282 16.06 -0.27 -9.45
CA THR A 282 16.34 1.13 -9.79
C THR A 282 15.18 1.99 -9.34
N LEU A 283 15.45 3.02 -8.54
CA LEU A 283 14.49 4.05 -8.17
C LEU A 283 15.01 5.41 -8.63
N VAL A 284 14.31 6.04 -9.56
CA VAL A 284 14.62 7.38 -10.07
C VAL A 284 13.31 8.12 -10.27
N ASP A 285 13.19 9.34 -9.73
CA ASP A 285 12.02 10.21 -9.93
C ASP A 285 10.69 9.50 -9.65
N ARG A 286 10.63 8.74 -8.54
CA ARG A 286 9.48 7.90 -8.12
C ARG A 286 9.06 6.81 -9.11
N HIS A 287 9.90 6.48 -10.08
CA HIS A 287 9.72 5.34 -10.96
C HIS A 287 10.63 4.20 -10.54
N VAL A 288 10.10 2.98 -10.57
CA VAL A 288 10.83 1.78 -10.20
C VAL A 288 11.00 0.84 -11.38
N THR A 289 12.22 0.30 -11.50
CA THR A 289 12.51 -0.89 -12.30
C THR A 289 12.91 -2.01 -11.37
N VAL A 290 12.34 -3.20 -11.59
CA VAL A 290 12.67 -4.43 -10.87
C VAL A 290 13.20 -5.44 -11.87
N VAL A 291 14.45 -5.85 -11.69
CA VAL A 291 15.03 -7.02 -12.35
C VAL A 291 15.18 -8.11 -11.29
N LEU A 292 14.45 -9.21 -11.47
CA LEU A 292 14.46 -10.37 -10.59
C LEU A 292 15.14 -11.53 -11.33
N ASN A 293 16.25 -12.04 -10.79
CA ASN A 293 17.03 -13.13 -11.39
C ASN A 293 17.42 -12.85 -12.86
N GLY A 294 17.81 -11.61 -13.16
CA GLY A 294 18.17 -11.19 -14.52
C GLY A 294 16.98 -10.92 -15.44
N VAL A 295 15.74 -11.12 -14.99
CA VAL A 295 14.52 -10.84 -15.77
C VAL A 295 13.89 -9.54 -15.30
N LYS A 296 13.74 -8.57 -16.21
CA LYS A 296 13.05 -7.30 -15.92
C LYS A 296 11.54 -7.52 -15.81
N VAL A 297 11.03 -7.52 -14.58
CA VAL A 297 9.62 -7.80 -14.26
C VAL A 297 8.80 -6.52 -14.02
N VAL A 298 9.44 -5.41 -13.67
CA VAL A 298 8.83 -4.08 -13.65
C VAL A 298 9.75 -3.15 -14.41
N ASP A 299 9.23 -2.41 -15.39
CA ASP A 299 10.02 -1.56 -16.28
C ASP A 299 9.67 -0.08 -16.12
N ASN A 300 10.46 0.61 -15.29
CA ASN A 300 10.42 2.06 -15.10
C ASN A 300 8.98 2.59 -14.94
N GLN A 301 8.24 2.00 -14.00
CA GLN A 301 6.83 2.24 -13.74
C GLN A 301 6.66 3.24 -12.58
N PRO A 302 5.68 4.17 -12.64
CA PRO A 302 5.42 5.12 -11.57
C PRO A 302 4.87 4.42 -10.33
N VAL A 303 5.45 4.69 -9.15
CA VAL A 303 4.93 4.16 -7.87
C VAL A 303 4.06 5.20 -7.18
N GLU A 304 2.76 5.13 -7.50
CA GLU A 304 1.74 6.02 -6.93
C GLU A 304 1.57 5.80 -5.42
N GLY A 305 2.09 6.72 -4.60
CA GLY A 305 1.98 6.69 -3.14
C GLY A 305 2.77 5.55 -2.45
N PRO A 306 2.80 5.53 -1.11
CA PRO A 306 3.60 4.56 -0.33
C PRO A 306 3.00 3.15 -0.36
N THR A 307 3.84 2.13 -0.18
CA THR A 307 3.36 0.75 0.10
C THR A 307 2.95 0.62 1.57
N GLY A 308 2.27 -0.48 1.92
CA GLY A 308 2.02 -0.80 3.33
C GLY A 308 3.35 -1.02 4.06
N GLY A 309 3.44 -0.65 5.34
CA GLY A 309 4.66 -0.84 6.14
C GLY A 309 5.75 0.22 5.92
N ALA A 310 5.49 1.24 5.08
CA ALA A 310 6.40 2.36 4.88
C ALA A 310 6.72 3.09 6.20
N VAL A 311 7.96 3.56 6.34
CA VAL A 311 8.45 4.29 7.53
C VAL A 311 8.21 5.81 7.45
N HIS A 312 8.00 6.33 6.23
CA HIS A 312 7.50 7.68 5.96
C HIS A 312 6.74 7.68 4.63
N THR A 313 6.04 8.77 4.32
CA THR A 313 5.17 8.88 3.14
C THR A 313 5.43 10.14 2.31
N ASP A 314 6.48 10.90 2.63
CA ASP A 314 6.95 12.03 1.83
C ASP A 314 7.99 11.56 0.80
N PRO A 315 7.66 11.53 -0.52
CA PRO A 315 8.60 11.12 -1.54
C PRO A 315 9.64 12.19 -1.88
N THR A 316 9.57 13.38 -1.28
CA THR A 316 10.50 14.49 -1.56
C THR A 316 11.74 14.45 -0.66
N VAL A 317 11.82 13.52 0.29
CA VAL A 317 12.95 13.38 1.22
C VAL A 317 13.65 12.04 1.08
N PRO A 318 15.00 11.99 1.15
CA PRO A 318 15.76 10.75 1.17
C PRO A 318 15.27 9.80 2.28
N GLY A 319 15.43 8.49 2.07
CA GLY A 319 15.02 7.46 3.03
C GLY A 319 15.98 6.29 3.10
N PRO A 320 15.88 5.43 4.12
CA PRO A 320 16.78 4.30 4.31
C PRO A 320 16.48 3.16 3.33
N ILE A 321 17.37 2.18 3.24
CA ILE A 321 16.95 0.83 2.84
C ILE A 321 16.40 0.14 4.09
N HIS A 322 15.17 -0.35 4.02
CA HIS A 322 14.47 -0.97 5.16
C HIS A 322 14.05 -2.39 4.81
N LEU A 323 14.38 -3.33 5.69
CA LEU A 323 14.15 -4.76 5.53
C LEU A 323 13.07 -5.21 6.52
N GLN A 324 12.01 -5.79 6.00
CA GLN A 324 10.93 -6.30 6.82
C GLN A 324 11.38 -7.56 7.55
N GLY A 325 11.53 -7.42 8.86
CA GLY A 325 11.96 -8.49 9.75
C GLY A 325 10.85 -9.00 10.66
N ASP A 326 9.75 -8.26 10.79
CA ASP A 326 8.67 -8.57 11.72
C ASP A 326 7.64 -9.58 11.19
N HIS A 327 7.87 -10.14 10.00
CA HIS A 327 7.02 -11.15 9.38
C HIS A 327 7.58 -12.56 9.56
N THR A 328 8.58 -12.97 8.79
CA THR A 328 9.15 -14.32 8.88
C THR A 328 10.67 -14.32 8.61
N SER A 329 11.30 -15.49 8.69
CA SER A 329 12.73 -15.67 8.45
C SER A 329 13.18 -15.41 7.00
N VAL A 330 14.36 -14.79 6.85
CA VAL A 330 14.98 -14.47 5.55
C VAL A 330 16.49 -14.27 5.73
N LYS A 331 17.26 -14.49 4.67
CA LYS A 331 18.70 -14.18 4.62
C LYS A 331 18.99 -13.22 3.47
N TYR A 332 19.88 -12.27 3.70
CA TYR A 332 20.37 -11.33 2.68
C TYR A 332 21.89 -11.35 2.61
N LYS A 333 22.43 -11.08 1.42
CA LYS A 333 23.87 -10.83 1.20
C LYS A 333 24.06 -9.94 -0.03
N ASN A 334 25.31 -9.55 -0.30
CA ASN A 334 25.68 -8.79 -1.49
C ASN A 334 24.79 -7.55 -1.68
N ILE A 335 24.73 -6.70 -0.65
CA ILE A 335 23.88 -5.51 -0.65
C ILE A 335 24.71 -4.32 -1.10
N TYR A 336 24.53 -3.87 -2.35
CA TYR A 336 25.27 -2.76 -2.95
C TYR A 336 24.34 -1.68 -3.45
N LEU A 337 24.66 -0.42 -3.19
CA LEU A 337 23.86 0.72 -3.66
C LEU A 337 24.74 1.73 -4.39
N ALA A 338 24.30 2.16 -5.57
CA ALA A 338 24.93 3.24 -6.32
C ALA A 338 23.94 4.42 -6.42
N PRO A 339 24.21 5.56 -5.76
CA PRO A 339 23.32 6.72 -5.83
C PRO A 339 23.36 7.36 -7.21
N VAL A 340 22.27 8.00 -7.64
CA VAL A 340 22.28 8.85 -8.83
C VAL A 340 23.17 10.07 -8.57
N VAL A 341 24.06 10.36 -9.52
CA VAL A 341 24.88 11.58 -9.52
C VAL A 341 24.09 12.66 -10.26
N ARG A 342 23.72 13.71 -9.54
CA ARG A 342 23.03 14.87 -10.11
C ARG A 342 23.99 15.93 -10.60
#